data_AF-A0A8T5RLF8-F1
#
_entry.id   AF-A0A8T5RLF8-F1
#
_cell.length_a   1.000
_cell.length_b   1.000
_cell.length_c   1.000
_cell.angle_alpha   90.00
_cell.angle_beta   90.00
_cell.angle_gamma   90.00
#
_symmetry.space_group_name_H-M   'P 1'
#
loop_
_entity.id
_entity.type
_entity.pdbx_description
1 polymer ?
#
loop_
_entity_poly.entity_id
_entity_poly.type
_entity_poly.pdbx_seq_one_letter_code
_entity_poly.pdbx_strand_id
1 'polypeptide(L)'
;KKNQIEEDEKISEDNVELHYSVKKKDLVKEIDELNFKDRILGIIKVKKNVKIDYIRRFLKIDHDTIVGFIFDLIGSGEINGEFNEDDTEFYLKR
;
A
#
# COMPACT_ATOMS: atom_id res chain seq x y z
N LYS A 1 21.00 -50.96 -13.54
CA LYS A 1 19.87 -50.23 -14.18
C LYS A 1 18.78 -50.16 -13.12
N LYS A 2 18.58 -48.97 -12.51
CA LYS A 2 17.37 -48.11 -12.65
C LYS A 2 16.11 -48.83 -12.08
N ASN A 3 15.35 -48.38 -11.08
CA ASN A 3 15.05 -47.13 -10.36
C ASN A 3 14.46 -47.60 -9.00
N GLN A 4 14.70 -47.09 -7.79
CA GLN A 4 14.53 -45.74 -7.21
C GLN A 4 13.14 -45.11 -7.37
N ILE A 5 12.47 -44.95 -6.22
CA ILE A 5 11.39 -44.00 -5.89
C ILE A 5 9.96 -44.49 -6.18
N GLU A 6 9.29 -44.98 -5.14
CA GLU A 6 7.87 -44.68 -4.83
C GLU A 6 7.73 -44.69 -3.29
N GLU A 7 8.39 -43.73 -2.64
CA GLU A 7 7.97 -43.24 -1.32
C GLU A 7 6.93 -42.15 -1.59
N ASP A 8 5.68 -42.55 -1.78
CA ASP A 8 4.56 -41.62 -1.69
C ASP A 8 4.37 -41.28 -0.21
N GLU A 9 5.22 -40.34 0.26
CA GLU A 9 4.98 -39.56 1.46
C GLU A 9 3.56 -38.99 1.37
N LYS A 10 2.67 -39.53 2.22
CA LYS A 10 1.51 -38.78 2.70
C LYS A 10 2.02 -37.55 3.44
N ILE A 11 2.32 -36.50 2.69
CA ILE A 11 2.50 -35.16 3.23
C ILE A 11 1.12 -34.75 3.75
N SER A 12 0.95 -34.88 5.06
CA SER A 12 -0.25 -34.47 5.79
C SER A 12 -0.59 -33.03 5.43
N GLU A 13 -1.82 -32.81 5.00
CA GLU A 13 -2.38 -31.55 4.49
C GLU A 13 -2.25 -30.37 5.49
N ASP A 14 -1.97 -30.66 6.77
CA ASP A 14 -1.85 -29.67 7.84
C ASP A 14 -0.59 -28.77 7.76
N ASN A 15 0.45 -29.16 6.99
CA ASN A 15 1.68 -28.35 6.87
C ASN A 15 1.71 -27.40 5.66
N VAL A 16 0.80 -27.54 4.70
CA VAL A 16 0.75 -26.65 3.53
C VAL A 16 -0.01 -25.36 3.85
N GLU A 17 -0.97 -25.42 4.79
CA GLU A 17 -1.87 -24.29 5.07
C GLU A 17 -1.19 -23.11 5.80
N LEU A 18 -0.10 -23.36 6.54
CA LEU A 18 0.64 -22.31 7.26
C LEU A 18 1.49 -21.43 6.33
N HIS A 19 2.15 -21.99 5.31
CA HIS A 19 3.03 -21.19 4.44
C HIS A 19 2.28 -20.30 3.45
N TYR A 20 1.06 -20.67 3.05
CA TYR A 20 0.21 -19.83 2.20
C TYR A 20 -0.53 -18.73 2.96
N SER A 21 -0.84 -18.94 4.25
CA SER A 21 -1.53 -17.95 5.07
C SER A 21 -0.67 -16.74 5.43
N VAL A 22 0.65 -16.91 5.59
CA VAL A 22 1.58 -15.80 5.87
C VAL A 22 1.71 -14.88 4.66
N LYS A 23 1.94 -15.43 3.45
CA LYS A 23 2.08 -14.62 2.23
C LYS A 23 0.80 -13.89 1.82
N LYS A 24 -0.38 -14.48 2.03
CA LYS A 24 -1.65 -13.92 1.58
C LYS A 24 -2.04 -12.65 2.35
N LYS A 25 -1.71 -12.56 3.65
CA LYS A 25 -1.98 -11.35 4.46
C LYS A 25 -1.10 -10.18 4.03
N ASP A 26 0.17 -10.45 3.74
CA ASP A 26 1.10 -9.41 3.30
C ASP A 26 0.75 -8.94 1.88
N LEU A 27 0.39 -9.85 0.98
CA LEU A 27 -0.06 -9.50 -0.37
C LEU A 27 -1.33 -8.66 -0.38
N VAL A 28 -2.31 -8.96 0.49
CA VAL A 28 -3.56 -8.20 0.58
C VAL A 28 -3.30 -6.81 1.14
N LYS A 29 -2.45 -6.68 2.16
CA LYS A 29 -2.01 -5.36 2.66
C LYS A 29 -1.31 -4.55 1.57
N GLU A 30 -0.42 -5.18 0.81
CA GLU A 30 0.31 -4.53 -0.28
C GLU A 30 -0.61 -4.08 -1.43
N ILE A 31 -1.62 -4.88 -1.77
CA ILE A 31 -2.66 -4.51 -2.76
C ILE A 31 -3.50 -3.32 -2.24
N ASP A 32 -3.87 -3.33 -0.96
CA ASP A 32 -4.63 -2.23 -0.35
C ASP A 32 -3.79 -0.93 -0.32
N GLU A 33 -2.51 -1.00 0.04
CA GLU A 33 -1.58 0.13 0.07
C GLU A 33 -1.33 0.75 -1.32
N LEU A 34 -1.12 -0.08 -2.35
CA LEU A 34 -1.00 0.38 -3.74
C LEU A 34 -2.29 1.11 -4.20
N ASN A 35 -3.46 0.58 -3.83
CA ASN A 35 -4.74 1.20 -4.13
C ASN A 35 -4.89 2.57 -3.45
N PHE A 36 -4.37 2.73 -2.24
CA PHE A 36 -4.44 3.99 -1.52
C PHE A 36 -3.53 5.06 -2.10
N LYS A 37 -2.29 4.73 -2.47
CA LYS A 37 -1.36 5.68 -3.11
C LYS A 37 -1.94 6.24 -4.41
N ASP A 38 -2.49 5.39 -5.27
CA ASP A 38 -3.12 5.80 -6.54
C ASP A 38 -4.33 6.72 -6.31
N ARG A 39 -5.16 6.43 -5.30
CA ARG A 39 -6.31 7.29 -4.95
C ARG A 39 -5.87 8.64 -4.41
N ILE A 40 -4.87 8.67 -3.54
CA ILE A 40 -4.31 9.92 -2.98
C ILE A 40 -3.74 10.77 -4.12
N LEU A 41 -2.95 10.16 -5.01
CA LEU A 41 -2.41 10.80 -6.20
C LEU A 41 -3.52 11.43 -7.07
N GLY A 42 -4.59 10.66 -7.34
CA GLY A 42 -5.75 11.16 -8.08
C GLY A 42 -6.43 12.35 -7.40
N ILE A 43 -6.65 12.29 -6.09
CA ILE A 43 -7.26 13.39 -5.32
C ILE A 43 -6.40 14.66 -5.42
N ILE A 44 -5.08 14.53 -5.24
CA ILE A 44 -4.13 15.64 -5.29
C ILE A 44 -4.08 16.27 -6.68
N LYS A 45 -3.98 15.47 -7.75
CA LYS A 45 -3.94 15.96 -9.14
C LYS A 45 -5.21 16.72 -9.53
N VAL A 46 -6.38 16.31 -9.02
CA VAL A 46 -7.66 16.96 -9.31
C VAL A 46 -7.84 18.25 -8.50
N LYS A 47 -7.63 18.21 -7.19
CA LYS A 47 -7.94 19.34 -6.30
C LYS A 47 -6.83 20.38 -6.22
N LYS A 48 -5.57 20.01 -6.44
CA LYS A 48 -4.34 20.83 -6.35
C LYS A 48 -4.02 21.39 -4.97
N ASN A 49 -5.02 21.70 -4.15
CA ASN A 49 -4.88 21.96 -2.72
C ASN A 49 -5.81 20.99 -1.98
N VAL A 50 -5.24 20.19 -1.09
CA VAL A 50 -5.97 19.14 -0.38
C VAL A 50 -5.73 19.22 1.12
N LYS A 51 -6.82 19.29 1.89
CA LYS A 51 -6.77 19.06 3.35
C LYS A 51 -6.59 17.56 3.61
N ILE A 52 -5.64 17.17 4.44
CA ILE A 52 -5.38 15.75 4.74
C ILE A 52 -6.58 15.09 5.41
N ASP A 53 -7.32 15.83 6.24
CA ASP A 53 -8.57 15.35 6.85
C ASP A 53 -9.66 14.97 5.83
N TYR A 54 -9.67 15.58 4.63
CA TYR A 54 -10.57 15.15 3.56
C TYR A 54 -10.21 13.74 3.06
N ILE A 55 -8.92 13.48 2.82
CA ILE A 55 -8.43 12.15 2.40
C ILE A 55 -8.71 11.12 3.49
N ARG A 56 -8.43 11.46 4.76
CA ARG A 56 -8.71 10.60 5.92
C ARG A 56 -10.16 10.15 5.97
N ARG A 57 -11.12 11.07 5.86
CA ARG A 57 -12.55 10.72 5.88
C ARG A 57 -12.97 9.87 4.67
N PHE A 58 -12.36 10.13 3.51
CA PHE A 58 -12.73 9.43 2.28
C PHE A 58 -12.17 8.00 2.23
N LEU A 59 -10.91 7.82 2.60
CA LEU A 59 -10.21 6.53 2.52
C LEU A 59 -10.24 5.75 3.84
N LYS A 60 -10.61 6.39 4.96
CA LYS A 60 -10.60 5.82 6.31
C LYS A 60 -9.21 5.34 6.75
N ILE A 61 -8.19 6.10 6.40
CA ILE A 61 -6.78 5.88 6.77
C ILE A 61 -6.34 6.98 7.72
N ASP A 62 -5.43 6.68 8.65
CA ASP A 62 -4.87 7.66 9.57
C ASP A 62 -4.08 8.77 8.86
N HIS A 63 -3.91 9.88 9.58
CA HIS A 63 -3.27 11.08 9.06
C HIS A 63 -1.82 10.83 8.65
N ASP A 64 -1.05 10.17 9.51
CA ASP A 64 0.39 9.99 9.35
C ASP A 64 0.72 9.07 8.16
N THR A 65 -0.09 8.03 7.95
CA THR A 65 0.01 7.16 6.78
C THR A 65 -0.27 7.92 5.48
N ILE A 66 -1.26 8.82 5.47
CA ILE A 66 -1.53 9.66 4.29
C ILE A 66 -0.35 10.58 4.00
N VAL A 67 0.18 11.23 5.04
CA VAL A 67 1.36 12.10 4.92
C VAL A 67 2.56 11.30 4.39
N GLY A 68 2.80 10.10 4.93
CA GLY A 68 3.83 9.18 4.45
C GLY A 68 3.67 8.83 2.96
N PHE A 69 2.47 8.49 2.52
CA PHE A 69 2.20 8.22 1.10
C PHE A 69 2.43 9.42 0.20
N ILE A 70 2.12 10.64 0.66
CA ILE A 70 2.41 11.86 -0.11
C ILE A 70 3.92 12.09 -0.19
N PHE A 71 4.67 11.89 0.89
CA PHE A 71 6.13 11.95 0.84
C PHE A 71 6.73 10.92 -0.11
N ASP A 72 6.22 9.69 -0.12
CA ASP A 72 6.65 8.66 -1.08
C ASP A 72 6.43 9.11 -2.52
N LEU A 73 5.27 9.70 -2.83
CA LEU A 73 4.94 10.22 -4.16
C LEU A 73 5.83 11.40 -4.58
N ILE A 74 6.22 12.25 -3.63
CA ILE A 74 7.21 13.32 -3.86
C ILE A 74 8.59 12.71 -4.12
N GLY A 75 9.02 11.77 -3.28
CA GLY A 75 10.31 11.09 -3.39
C GLY A 75 10.46 10.29 -4.69
N SER A 76 9.37 9.76 -5.23
CA SER A 76 9.33 9.08 -6.53
C SER A 76 9.22 10.03 -7.72
N GLY A 77 8.96 11.33 -7.50
CA GLY A 77 8.78 12.33 -8.56
C GLY A 77 7.41 12.32 -9.24
N GLU A 78 6.42 11.61 -8.70
CA GLU A 78 5.06 11.54 -9.25
C GLU A 78 4.27 12.84 -9.08
N ILE A 79 4.61 13.59 -8.03
CA ILE A 79 4.07 14.92 -7.72
C ILE A 79 5.19 15.84 -7.21
N ASN A 80 4.95 17.14 -7.34
CA ASN A 80 5.78 18.17 -6.71
C ASN A 80 4.86 19.13 -5.96
N GLY A 81 5.17 19.42 -4.71
CA GLY A 81 4.33 20.24 -3.85
C GLY A 81 4.93 20.43 -2.47
N GLU A 82 4.16 21.03 -1.57
CA GLU A 82 4.57 21.27 -0.19
C GLU A 82 3.39 21.15 0.77
N PHE A 83 3.71 20.77 2.00
CA PHE A 83 2.79 20.85 3.12
C PHE A 83 2.81 22.24 3.76
N ASN A 84 1.74 22.58 4.50
CA ASN A 84 1.82 23.66 5.48
C ASN A 84 2.63 23.24 6.72
N GLU A 85 2.87 24.17 7.64
CA GLU A 85 3.70 23.96 8.84
C GLU A 85 3.24 22.80 9.74
N ASP A 86 1.94 22.51 9.75
CA ASP A 86 1.33 21.46 10.59
C ASP A 86 0.97 20.17 9.83
N ASP A 87 1.41 20.03 8.56
CA ASP A 87 1.11 18.88 7.68
C ASP A 87 -0.40 18.58 7.49
N THR A 88 -1.28 19.57 7.71
CA THR A 88 -2.73 19.41 7.58
C THR A 88 -3.28 19.71 6.18
N GLU A 89 -2.49 20.41 5.34
CA GLU A 89 -2.82 20.74 3.96
C GLU A 89 -1.62 20.48 3.04
N PHE A 90 -1.87 19.95 1.84
CA PHE A 90 -0.88 19.77 0.79
C PHE A 90 -1.22 20.60 -0.45
N TYR A 91 -0.23 21.33 -0.96
CA TYR A 91 -0.33 22.19 -2.13
C TYR A 91 0.53 21.63 -3.27
N LEU A 92 -0.12 21.20 -4.35
CA LEU A 92 0.54 20.77 -5.59
C LEU A 92 1.09 21.98 -6.34
N LYS A 93 2.40 21.99 -6.59
CA LYS A 93 3.09 22.98 -7.42
C LYS A 93 2.84 22.67 -8.91
N ARG A 94 2.77 23.72 -9.72
CA ARG A 94 2.55 23.63 -11.17
C ARG A 94 3.82 23.30 -11.92
#